data_AF-A0A351THD4-F1
#
_entry.id   AF-A0A351THD4-F1
#
_cell.length_a   1.000
_cell.length_b   1.000
_cell.length_c   1.000
_cell.angle_alpha   90.00
_cell.angle_beta   90.00
_cell.angle_gamma   90.00
#
_symmetry.space_group_name_H-M   'P 1'
#
loop_
_entity.id
_entity.type
_entity.pdbx_description
1 polymer ?
#
loop_
_entity_poly.entity_id
_entity_poly.type
_entity_poly.pdbx_seq_one_letter_code
_entity_poly.pdbx_strand_id
1 'polypeptide(L)'
;MKLKDMNFSGLDAVRMKCIGFADDLQRVISKRRELYPMELITGDAEMKGFYLEVSGKRNYTEYGLWNDCKGLFAVKYRIPLDEEHEVSELLMMAKNMMDFKGADGYKEMLRRKEEKGDFITNADIFAMTQLGEPGLAERYHGYRENYLKKRQEEKKQEEAQREAIRKAEEEERKRVLEEKIAEAENCIRTKKRVVNEELEDGRHIVLCLMKKYNISVPLKTQGWINNKLASVIFDDEGVSLQFYRHKGCKCSESVYHYLELLKAAVDKAA
;
A
#
# COMPACT_ATOMS: atom_id res chain seq x y z
N MET A 1 3.33 -34.42 -7.66
CA MET A 1 4.12 -34.51 -6.40
C MET A 1 4.52 -33.09 -6.05
N LYS A 2 4.18 -32.63 -4.84
CA LYS A 2 4.55 -31.28 -4.39
C LYS A 2 5.98 -31.24 -3.89
N LEU A 3 6.59 -30.06 -3.91
CA LEU A 3 7.95 -29.86 -3.40
C LEU A 3 8.05 -30.22 -1.91
N LYS A 4 7.05 -29.87 -1.09
CA LYS A 4 7.05 -30.21 0.34
C LYS A 4 7.04 -31.70 0.65
N ASP A 5 6.55 -32.52 -0.28
CA ASP A 5 6.43 -33.97 -0.12
C ASP A 5 7.70 -34.69 -0.59
N MET A 6 8.68 -33.97 -1.16
CA MET A 6 9.93 -34.57 -1.63
C MET A 6 10.90 -34.88 -0.50
N ASN A 7 11.51 -36.06 -0.56
CA ASN A 7 12.60 -36.44 0.34
C ASN A 7 13.95 -35.89 -0.14
N PHE A 8 14.19 -34.60 0.08
CA PHE A 8 15.48 -33.97 -0.26
C PHE A 8 16.67 -34.57 0.50
N SER A 9 16.47 -35.06 1.73
CA SER A 9 17.56 -35.68 2.51
C SER A 9 18.11 -36.98 1.90
N GLY A 10 17.34 -37.61 1.02
CA GLY A 10 17.78 -38.80 0.27
C GLY A 10 18.46 -38.48 -1.07
N LEU A 11 18.58 -37.21 -1.46
CA LEU A 11 19.21 -36.77 -2.71
C LEU A 11 20.63 -36.28 -2.45
N ASP A 12 21.53 -36.56 -3.40
CA ASP A 12 22.91 -36.08 -3.35
C ASP A 12 22.95 -34.58 -3.64
N ALA A 13 23.12 -33.78 -2.58
CA ALA A 13 23.32 -32.34 -2.67
C ALA A 13 24.76 -32.00 -3.08
N VAL A 14 24.93 -30.90 -3.81
CA VAL A 14 26.22 -30.33 -4.17
C VAL A 14 26.50 -29.03 -3.42
N ARG A 15 27.75 -28.83 -3.02
CA ARG A 15 28.23 -27.58 -2.41
C ARG A 15 28.73 -26.63 -3.49
N MET A 16 27.95 -25.60 -3.81
CA MET A 16 28.30 -24.62 -4.85
C MET A 16 28.51 -23.22 -4.29
N LYS A 17 29.49 -22.49 -4.83
CA LYS A 17 29.66 -21.05 -4.58
C LYS A 17 28.48 -20.32 -5.22
N CYS A 18 27.77 -19.50 -4.45
CA CYS A 18 26.58 -18.79 -4.91
C CYS A 18 26.77 -17.29 -4.71
N ILE A 19 26.37 -16.49 -5.70
CA ILE A 19 26.35 -15.03 -5.59
C ILE A 19 24.95 -14.58 -5.19
N GLY A 20 24.85 -13.77 -4.16
CA GLY A 20 23.59 -13.24 -3.67
C GLY A 20 23.82 -12.15 -2.62
N PHE A 21 22.81 -11.93 -1.79
CA PHE A 21 22.88 -10.95 -0.70
C PHE A 21 23.13 -11.63 0.64
N ALA A 22 23.77 -10.89 1.55
CA ALA A 22 23.77 -11.22 2.98
C ALA A 22 22.36 -11.07 3.56
N ASP A 23 22.18 -11.51 4.81
CA ASP A 23 20.89 -11.45 5.50
C ASP A 23 20.38 -10.00 5.69
N ASP A 24 21.28 -9.01 5.63
CA ASP A 24 20.97 -7.57 5.62
C ASP A 24 20.37 -7.06 4.29
N LEU A 25 20.36 -7.90 3.25
CA LEU A 25 19.90 -7.60 1.89
C LEU A 25 20.60 -6.40 1.21
N GLN A 26 21.70 -5.90 1.78
CA GLN A 26 22.43 -4.75 1.27
C GLN A 26 23.77 -5.15 0.68
N ARG A 27 24.49 -6.05 1.36
CA ARG A 27 25.83 -6.47 0.93
C ARG A 27 25.75 -7.66 -0.01
N VAL A 28 26.43 -7.55 -1.15
CA VAL A 28 26.65 -8.68 -2.04
C VAL A 28 27.70 -9.58 -1.43
N ILE A 29 27.41 -10.87 -1.36
CA ILE A 29 28.31 -11.88 -0.83
C ILE A 29 28.44 -13.05 -1.80
N SER A 30 29.54 -13.78 -1.65
CA SER A 30 29.66 -15.10 -2.22
C SER A 30 29.76 -16.14 -1.11
N LYS A 31 28.79 -17.06 -1.06
CA LYS A 31 28.68 -18.08 0.00
C LYS A 31 28.51 -19.45 -0.63
N ARG A 32 29.13 -20.48 -0.05
CA ARG A 32 28.84 -21.87 -0.44
C ARG A 32 27.49 -22.29 0.12
N ARG A 33 26.62 -22.81 -0.76
CA ARG A 33 25.29 -23.33 -0.41
C ARG A 33 25.20 -24.80 -0.82
N GLU A 34 24.35 -25.54 -0.12
CA GLU A 34 23.95 -26.89 -0.51
C GLU A 34 22.77 -26.75 -1.45
N LEU A 35 22.95 -27.23 -2.68
CA LEU A 35 21.96 -27.17 -3.74
C LEU A 35 21.71 -28.57 -4.29
N TYR A 36 20.47 -28.85 -4.68
CA TYR A 36 20.07 -30.13 -5.24
C TYR A 36 20.04 -30.04 -6.77
N PRO A 37 20.79 -30.88 -7.50
CA PRO A 37 20.77 -30.90 -8.97
C PRO A 37 19.35 -31.14 -9.50
N MET A 38 18.91 -30.30 -10.43
CA MET A 38 17.53 -30.36 -10.92
C MET A 38 17.22 -31.66 -11.66
N GLU A 39 18.20 -32.26 -12.35
CA GLU A 39 18.03 -33.54 -13.03
C GLU A 39 17.71 -34.71 -12.08
N LEU A 40 18.13 -34.64 -10.81
CA LEU A 40 17.80 -35.63 -9.79
C LEU A 40 16.38 -35.43 -9.22
N ILE A 41 15.88 -34.20 -9.28
CA ILE A 41 14.55 -33.82 -8.78
C ILE A 41 13.48 -34.14 -9.84
N THR A 42 13.76 -33.80 -11.10
CA THR A 42 12.78 -33.88 -12.20
C THR A 42 12.92 -35.15 -13.03
N GLY A 43 14.06 -35.83 -12.96
CA GLY A 43 14.41 -36.95 -13.85
C GLY A 43 14.76 -36.51 -15.28
N ASP A 44 14.84 -35.20 -15.54
CA ASP A 44 15.12 -34.64 -16.87
C ASP A 44 16.59 -34.20 -16.97
N ALA A 45 17.37 -34.91 -17.79
CA ALA A 45 18.79 -34.65 -17.98
C ALA A 45 19.08 -33.28 -18.61
N GLU A 46 18.12 -32.66 -19.30
CA GLU A 46 18.28 -31.30 -19.84
C GLU A 46 18.41 -30.26 -18.73
N MET A 47 17.97 -30.57 -17.50
CA MET A 47 18.03 -29.67 -16.36
C MET A 47 19.42 -29.56 -15.74
N LYS A 48 20.39 -30.39 -16.17
CA LYS A 48 21.77 -30.35 -15.68
C LYS A 48 22.36 -28.94 -15.72
N GLY A 49 22.84 -28.43 -14.59
CA GLY A 49 23.35 -27.05 -14.46
C GLY A 49 22.33 -26.06 -13.92
N PHE A 50 21.08 -26.49 -13.72
CA PHE A 50 20.16 -25.86 -12.77
C PHE A 50 20.17 -26.62 -11.45
N TYR A 51 19.94 -25.88 -10.37
CA TYR A 51 19.91 -26.44 -9.03
C TYR A 51 18.80 -25.81 -8.21
N LEU A 52 18.25 -26.58 -7.27
CA LEU A 52 17.26 -26.11 -6.32
C LEU A 52 17.90 -25.90 -4.95
N GLU A 53 17.74 -24.71 -4.39
CA GLU A 53 17.97 -24.46 -2.97
C GLU A 53 16.68 -24.73 -2.20
N VAL A 54 16.81 -25.43 -1.07
CA VAL A 54 15.73 -25.62 -0.11
C VAL A 54 16.12 -24.88 1.16
N SER A 55 15.36 -23.86 1.54
CA SER A 55 15.64 -23.04 2.72
C SER A 55 14.45 -23.01 3.67
N GLY A 56 14.59 -23.70 4.79
CA GLY A 56 13.58 -23.69 5.85
C GLY A 56 13.52 -22.32 6.53
N LYS A 57 12.36 -21.66 6.49
CA LYS A 57 12.03 -20.52 7.34
C LYS A 57 11.19 -21.02 8.52
N ARG A 58 10.97 -20.18 9.54
CA ARG A 58 10.28 -20.57 10.78
C ARG A 58 8.91 -21.22 10.57
N ASN A 59 8.17 -20.80 9.53
CA ASN A 59 6.77 -21.21 9.30
C ASN A 59 6.50 -21.78 7.90
N TYR A 60 7.50 -21.81 7.00
CA TYR A 60 7.33 -22.30 5.62
C TYR A 60 8.69 -22.65 5.02
N THR A 61 8.70 -23.44 3.95
CA THR A 61 9.92 -23.71 3.17
C THR A 61 9.97 -22.85 1.91
N GLU A 62 11.07 -22.14 1.72
CA GLU A 62 11.32 -21.35 0.50
C GLU A 62 12.26 -22.14 -0.43
N TYR A 63 11.93 -22.14 -1.73
CA TYR A 63 12.71 -22.78 -2.76
C TYR A 63 13.35 -21.74 -3.69
N GLY A 64 14.56 -22.02 -4.17
CA GLY A 64 15.28 -21.12 -5.07
C GLY A 64 15.84 -21.86 -6.27
N LEU A 65 15.50 -21.42 -7.48
CA LEU A 65 16.13 -21.92 -8.70
C LEU A 65 17.46 -21.19 -8.94
N TRP A 66 18.53 -21.95 -9.09
CA TRP A 66 19.89 -21.47 -9.32
C TRP A 66 20.42 -21.94 -10.67
N ASN A 67 21.09 -21.05 -11.38
CA ASN A 67 21.76 -21.30 -12.66
C ASN A 67 23.27 -21.30 -12.46
N ASP A 68 23.95 -22.35 -12.90
CA ASP A 68 25.41 -22.44 -12.87
C ASP A 68 26.04 -21.61 -13.98
N CYS A 69 27.00 -20.76 -13.61
CA CYS A 69 27.81 -19.98 -14.53
C CYS A 69 29.24 -20.55 -14.59
N LYS A 70 29.45 -21.48 -15.54
CA LYS A 70 30.77 -22.08 -15.87
C LYS A 70 31.44 -22.84 -14.72
N GLY A 71 30.69 -23.36 -13.75
CA GLY A 71 31.22 -24.04 -12.56
C GLY A 71 31.94 -23.11 -11.58
N LEU A 72 31.98 -21.80 -11.85
CA LEU A 72 32.65 -20.81 -11.00
C LEU A 72 31.76 -20.44 -9.81
N PHE A 73 30.48 -20.21 -10.10
CA PHE A 73 29.44 -19.90 -9.13
C PHE A 73 28.05 -20.08 -9.76
N ALA A 74 27.03 -20.13 -8.92
CA ALA A 74 25.63 -20.08 -9.33
C ALA A 74 24.97 -18.73 -9.01
N VAL A 75 23.99 -18.35 -9.82
CA VAL A 75 23.13 -17.15 -9.66
C VAL A 75 21.67 -17.56 -9.46
N LYS A 76 20.97 -16.90 -8.54
CA LYS A 76 19.57 -17.19 -8.25
C LYS A 76 18.64 -16.51 -9.25
N TYR A 77 17.73 -17.27 -9.85
CA TYR A 77 16.60 -16.69 -10.57
C TYR A 77 15.50 -16.27 -9.60
N ARG A 78 14.94 -15.08 -9.84
CA ARG A 78 13.85 -14.52 -9.03
C ARG A 78 12.52 -15.09 -9.49
N ILE A 79 12.33 -16.38 -9.28
CA ILE A 79 11.10 -17.11 -9.58
C ILE A 79 10.44 -17.42 -8.23
N PRO A 80 9.18 -17.01 -8.02
CA PRO A 80 8.46 -17.35 -6.81
C PRO A 80 8.24 -18.87 -6.79
N LEU A 81 8.80 -19.53 -5.77
CA LEU A 81 8.62 -20.96 -5.55
C LEU A 81 8.35 -21.16 -4.06
N ASP A 82 7.24 -21.83 -3.78
CA ASP A 82 6.84 -22.22 -2.44
C ASP A 82 6.59 -23.73 -2.36
N GLU A 83 6.24 -24.17 -1.16
CA GLU A 83 6.09 -25.58 -0.81
C GLU A 83 4.86 -26.27 -1.45
N GLU A 84 3.91 -25.49 -1.97
CA GLU A 84 2.71 -26.00 -2.63
C GLU A 84 2.91 -26.28 -4.11
N HIS A 85 3.98 -25.74 -4.71
CA HIS A 85 4.30 -25.98 -6.12
C HIS A 85 4.57 -27.45 -6.40
N GLU A 86 4.15 -27.91 -7.58
CA GLU A 86 4.48 -29.24 -8.07
C GLU A 86 5.85 -29.29 -8.73
N VAL A 87 6.49 -30.47 -8.71
CA VAL A 87 7.74 -30.71 -9.46
C VAL A 87 7.56 -30.45 -10.96
N SER A 88 6.37 -30.69 -11.50
CA SER A 88 6.00 -30.40 -12.89
C SER A 88 6.00 -28.89 -13.19
N GLU A 89 5.50 -28.06 -12.27
CA GLU A 89 5.51 -26.60 -12.36
C GLU A 89 6.94 -26.07 -12.27
N LEU A 90 7.73 -26.58 -11.33
CA LEU A 90 9.16 -26.25 -11.22
C LEU A 90 9.90 -26.58 -12.52
N LEU A 91 9.65 -27.75 -13.12
CA LEU A 91 10.24 -28.15 -14.39
C LEU A 91 9.82 -27.19 -15.52
N MET A 92 8.54 -26.81 -15.60
CA MET A 92 8.06 -25.83 -16.58
C MET A 92 8.75 -24.47 -16.41
N MET A 93 8.89 -23.99 -15.17
CA MET A 93 9.58 -22.74 -14.88
C MET A 93 11.07 -22.81 -15.24
N ALA A 94 11.74 -23.93 -14.98
CA ALA A 94 13.13 -24.15 -15.39
C ALA A 94 13.27 -24.20 -16.92
N LYS A 95 12.33 -24.85 -17.63
CA LYS A 95 12.28 -24.89 -19.09
C LYS A 95 12.13 -23.49 -19.70
N ASN A 96 11.33 -22.62 -19.10
CA ASN A 96 11.21 -21.22 -19.51
C ASN A 96 12.51 -20.41 -19.35
N MET A 97 13.46 -20.91 -18.55
CA MET A 97 14.76 -20.27 -18.32
C MET A 97 15.89 -20.92 -19.13
N MET A 98 15.60 -21.89 -20.00
CA MET A 98 16.62 -22.61 -20.77
C MET A 98 17.45 -21.68 -21.68
N ASP A 99 16.82 -20.70 -22.31
CA ASP A 99 17.50 -19.68 -23.13
C ASP A 99 18.51 -18.85 -22.31
N PHE A 100 18.33 -18.81 -20.99
CA PHE A 100 19.17 -18.05 -20.07
C PHE A 100 20.15 -18.92 -19.30
N LYS A 101 20.21 -20.21 -19.60
CA LYS A 101 21.08 -21.17 -18.92
C LYS A 101 22.57 -20.85 -19.15
N GLY A 102 23.39 -21.13 -18.14
CA GLY A 102 24.83 -20.91 -18.21
C GLY A 102 25.20 -19.43 -18.06
N ALA A 103 26.49 -19.13 -18.27
CA ALA A 103 26.99 -17.77 -18.18
C ALA A 103 26.52 -16.87 -19.34
N ASP A 104 26.51 -17.38 -20.57
CA ASP A 104 26.12 -16.58 -21.73
C ASP A 104 24.60 -16.31 -21.76
N GLY A 105 23.79 -17.31 -21.41
CA GLY A 105 22.36 -17.13 -21.22
C GLY A 105 22.04 -16.13 -20.09
N TYR A 106 22.80 -16.18 -18.99
CA TYR A 106 22.62 -15.21 -17.91
C TYR A 106 22.96 -13.77 -18.33
N LYS A 107 24.01 -13.58 -19.14
CA LYS A 107 24.33 -12.27 -19.75
C LYS A 107 23.18 -11.79 -20.66
N GLU A 108 22.63 -12.66 -21.49
CA GLU A 108 21.48 -12.33 -22.34
C GLU A 108 20.23 -11.96 -21.50
N MET A 109 19.99 -12.64 -20.38
CA MET A 109 18.91 -12.29 -19.46
C MET A 109 19.08 -10.87 -18.90
N LEU A 110 20.29 -10.49 -18.47
CA LEU A 110 20.56 -9.15 -17.96
C LEU A 110 20.44 -8.08 -19.06
N ARG A 111 20.86 -8.39 -20.28
CA ARG A 111 20.63 -7.52 -21.44
C ARG A 111 19.14 -7.29 -21.69
N ARG A 112 18.32 -8.34 -21.68
CA ARG A 112 16.86 -8.21 -21.84
C ARG A 112 16.21 -7.41 -20.70
N LYS A 113 16.71 -7.55 -19.47
CA LYS A 113 16.26 -6.71 -18.36
C LYS A 113 16.56 -5.24 -18.63
N GLU A 114 17.78 -4.93 -19.04
CA GLU A 114 18.17 -3.57 -19.38
C GLU A 114 17.24 -2.97 -20.46
N GLU A 115 17.03 -3.72 -21.55
CA GLU A 115 16.17 -3.34 -22.69
C GLU A 115 14.71 -3.11 -22.28
N LYS A 116 14.18 -3.91 -21.35
CA LYS A 116 12.83 -3.75 -20.79
C LYS A 116 12.70 -2.63 -19.76
N GLY A 117 13.82 -2.06 -19.30
CA GLY A 117 13.78 -1.12 -18.20
C GLY A 117 13.64 -1.79 -16.83
N ASP A 118 14.00 -3.07 -16.69
CA ASP A 118 13.92 -3.82 -15.44
C ASP A 118 15.15 -3.61 -14.54
N PHE A 119 14.96 -3.77 -13.23
CA PHE A 119 16.02 -3.56 -12.26
C PHE A 119 17.14 -4.61 -12.35
N ILE A 120 18.37 -4.13 -12.51
CA ILE A 120 19.61 -4.92 -12.40
C ILE A 120 20.23 -4.66 -11.03
N THR A 121 20.59 -5.74 -10.34
CA THR A 121 20.98 -5.68 -8.93
C THR A 121 22.49 -5.62 -8.77
N ASN A 122 22.96 -5.23 -7.58
CA ASN A 122 24.39 -5.29 -7.28
C ASN A 122 24.95 -6.72 -7.35
N ALA A 123 24.13 -7.74 -7.07
CA ALA A 123 24.54 -9.13 -7.22
C ALA A 123 24.74 -9.51 -8.69
N ASP A 124 23.89 -9.01 -9.60
CA ASP A 124 24.04 -9.20 -11.04
C ASP A 124 25.32 -8.50 -11.56
N ILE A 125 25.57 -7.26 -11.11
CA ILE A 125 26.78 -6.49 -11.45
C ILE A 125 28.04 -7.22 -10.95
N PHE A 126 28.01 -7.71 -9.71
CA PHE A 126 29.11 -8.47 -9.12
C PHE A 126 29.34 -9.78 -9.88
N ALA A 127 28.28 -10.48 -10.30
CA ALA A 127 28.39 -11.66 -11.13
C ALA A 127 29.09 -11.38 -12.45
N MET A 128 28.83 -10.24 -13.12
CA MET A 128 29.56 -9.85 -14.33
C MET A 128 31.06 -9.68 -14.08
N THR A 129 31.43 -9.06 -12.97
CA THR A 129 32.84 -8.95 -12.55
C THR A 129 33.47 -10.34 -12.38
N GLN A 130 32.76 -11.26 -11.72
CA GLN A 130 33.23 -12.64 -11.51
C GLN A 130 33.31 -13.47 -12.80
N LEU A 131 32.54 -13.12 -13.85
CA LEU A 131 32.63 -13.74 -15.17
C LEU A 131 33.75 -13.17 -16.05
N GLY A 132 34.49 -12.18 -15.56
CA GLY A 132 35.53 -11.50 -16.33
C GLY A 132 34.97 -10.48 -17.33
N GLU A 133 33.80 -9.91 -17.04
CA GLU A 133 33.10 -8.95 -17.90
C GLU A 133 33.02 -7.55 -17.24
N PRO A 134 34.16 -6.89 -16.93
CA PRO A 134 34.18 -5.63 -16.18
C PRO A 134 33.48 -4.49 -16.94
N GLY A 135 33.53 -4.49 -18.28
CA GLY A 135 32.82 -3.49 -19.09
C GLY A 135 31.30 -3.60 -18.97
N LEU A 136 30.76 -4.82 -18.88
CA LEU A 136 29.33 -5.03 -18.62
C LEU A 136 28.96 -4.66 -17.18
N ALA A 137 29.83 -4.96 -16.21
CA ALA A 137 29.62 -4.56 -14.82
C ALA A 137 29.50 -3.04 -14.67
N GLU A 138 30.41 -2.28 -15.29
CA GLU A 138 30.39 -0.81 -15.28
C GLU A 138 29.12 -0.24 -15.94
N ARG A 139 28.76 -0.77 -17.12
CA ARG A 139 27.52 -0.40 -17.81
C ARG A 139 26.30 -0.59 -16.92
N TYR A 140 26.18 -1.76 -16.29
CA TYR A 140 25.05 -2.06 -15.42
C TYR A 140 25.05 -1.26 -14.13
N HIS A 141 26.22 -0.85 -13.64
CA HIS A 141 26.32 0.10 -12.53
C HIS A 141 25.68 1.44 -12.91
N GLY A 142 26.10 2.05 -14.02
CA GLY A 142 25.52 3.31 -14.50
C GLY A 142 24.02 3.21 -14.82
N TYR A 143 23.60 2.11 -15.45
CA TYR A 143 22.18 1.83 -15.69
C TYR A 143 21.37 1.79 -14.40
N ARG A 144 21.87 1.08 -13.38
CA ARG A 144 21.20 0.95 -12.08
C ARG A 144 21.07 2.29 -11.37
N GLU A 145 22.10 3.13 -11.40
CA GLU A 145 22.02 4.48 -10.80
C GLU A 145 20.95 5.34 -11.47
N ASN A 146 20.88 5.33 -12.80
CA ASN A 146 19.86 6.05 -13.54
C ASN A 146 18.45 5.51 -13.25
N TYR A 147 18.30 4.18 -13.17
CA TYR A 147 17.04 3.53 -12.77
C TYR A 147 16.58 4.02 -11.39
N LEU A 148 17.47 4.05 -10.40
CA LEU A 148 17.13 4.49 -9.05
C LEU A 148 16.77 5.97 -8.98
N LYS A 149 17.50 6.84 -9.70
CA LYS A 149 17.18 8.27 -9.79
C LYS A 149 15.79 8.49 -10.40
N LYS A 150 15.48 7.81 -11.50
CA LYS A 150 14.16 7.87 -12.14
C LYS A 150 13.04 7.40 -11.20
N ARG A 151 13.24 6.27 -10.51
CA ARG A 151 12.28 5.77 -9.52
C ARG A 151 12.06 6.70 -8.34
N GLN A 152 13.11 7.38 -7.87
CA GLN A 152 12.98 8.37 -6.79
C GLN A 152 12.16 9.58 -7.26
N GLU A 153 12.38 10.05 -8.48
CA GLU A 153 11.62 11.16 -9.05
C GLU A 153 10.15 10.81 -9.27
N GLU A 154 9.86 9.62 -9.84
CA GLU A 154 8.49 9.12 -9.99
C GLU A 154 7.74 9.07 -8.65
N LYS A 155 8.40 8.56 -7.60
CA LYS A 155 7.80 8.52 -6.26
C LYS A 155 7.51 9.90 -5.69
N LYS A 156 8.43 10.86 -5.85
CA LYS A 156 8.21 12.24 -5.41
C LYS A 156 7.04 12.89 -6.13
N GLN A 157 6.91 12.64 -7.44
CA GLN A 157 5.79 13.16 -8.23
C GLN A 157 4.47 12.52 -7.80
N GLU A 158 4.44 11.21 -7.56
CA GLU A 158 3.26 10.52 -7.06
C GLU A 158 2.84 11.02 -5.66
N GLU A 159 3.81 11.21 -4.75
CA GLU A 159 3.57 11.78 -3.43
C GLU A 159 3.02 13.21 -3.51
N ALA A 160 3.60 14.05 -4.38
CA ALA A 160 3.13 15.42 -4.59
C ALA A 160 1.71 15.46 -5.18
N GLN A 161 1.39 14.57 -6.12
CA GLN A 161 0.04 14.45 -6.68
C GLN A 161 -0.98 14.01 -5.64
N ARG A 162 -0.65 12.99 -4.83
CA ARG A 162 -1.52 12.52 -3.74
C ARG A 162 -1.76 13.62 -2.70
N GLU A 163 -0.73 14.40 -2.37
CA GLU A 163 -0.86 15.53 -1.45
C GLU A 163 -1.76 16.64 -2.04
N ALA A 164 -1.60 16.95 -3.33
CA ALA A 164 -2.43 17.94 -4.01
C ALA A 164 -3.91 17.54 -4.06
N ILE A 165 -4.19 16.26 -4.37
CA ILE A 165 -5.55 15.70 -4.36
C ILE A 165 -6.13 15.80 -2.95
N ARG A 166 -5.39 15.36 -1.92
CA ARG A 166 -5.87 15.43 -0.53
C ARG A 166 -6.19 16.86 -0.09
N LYS A 167 -5.34 17.82 -0.45
CA LYS A 167 -5.58 19.24 -0.14
C LYS A 167 -6.81 19.79 -0.86
N ALA A 168 -6.99 19.45 -2.13
CA ALA A 168 -8.17 19.88 -2.89
C ALA A 168 -9.46 19.28 -2.32
N GLU A 169 -9.45 18.01 -1.92
CA GLU A 169 -10.59 17.36 -1.26
C GLU A 169 -10.90 18.00 0.11
N GLU A 170 -9.87 18.34 0.90
CA GLU A 170 -10.04 19.02 2.19
C GLU A 170 -10.61 20.44 2.02
N GLU A 171 -10.09 21.19 1.04
CA GLU A 171 -10.58 22.53 0.71
C GLU A 171 -12.03 22.52 0.23
N GLU A 172 -12.40 21.56 -0.63
CA GLU A 172 -13.78 21.40 -1.08
C GLU A 172 -14.72 21.00 0.05
N ARG A 173 -14.33 20.04 0.92
CA ARG A 173 -15.12 19.69 2.10
C ARG A 173 -15.35 20.89 3.01
N LYS A 174 -14.29 21.69 3.23
CA LYS A 174 -14.39 22.91 4.04
C LYS A 174 -15.33 23.92 3.38
N ARG A 175 -15.22 24.11 2.07
CA ARG A 175 -16.09 25.02 1.31
C ARG A 175 -17.56 24.60 1.39
N VAL A 176 -17.87 23.33 1.13
CA VAL A 176 -19.24 22.79 1.24
C VAL A 176 -19.79 22.97 2.65
N LEU A 177 -18.96 22.72 3.68
CA LEU A 177 -19.36 22.95 5.06
C LEU A 177 -19.66 24.43 5.34
N GLU A 178 -18.79 25.34 4.89
CA GLU A 178 -18.99 26.79 5.05
C GLU A 178 -20.24 27.29 4.31
N GLU A 179 -20.51 26.78 3.10
CA GLU A 179 -21.72 27.08 2.34
C GLU A 179 -22.99 26.62 3.08
N LYS A 180 -23.02 25.38 3.61
CA LYS A 180 -24.14 24.88 4.42
C LYS A 180 -24.37 25.69 5.69
N ILE A 181 -23.30 26.10 6.38
CA ILE A 181 -23.39 26.96 7.56
C ILE A 181 -23.96 28.33 7.18
N ALA A 182 -23.46 28.93 6.09
CA ALA A 182 -23.92 30.23 5.62
C ALA A 182 -25.40 30.20 5.19
N GLU A 183 -25.83 29.14 4.50
CA GLU A 183 -27.23 28.92 4.15
C GLU A 183 -28.11 28.83 5.39
N ALA A 184 -27.68 28.05 6.40
CA ALA A 184 -28.41 27.93 7.65
C ALA A 184 -28.52 29.28 8.38
N GLU A 185 -27.46 30.08 8.43
CA GLU A 185 -27.52 31.44 8.99
C GLU A 185 -28.49 32.34 8.22
N ASN A 186 -28.47 32.29 6.89
CA ASN A 186 -29.40 33.03 6.08
C ASN A 186 -30.86 32.60 6.32
N CYS A 187 -31.10 31.30 6.51
CA CYS A 187 -32.42 30.79 6.89
C CYS A 187 -32.87 31.35 8.25
N ILE A 188 -31.98 31.45 9.24
CA ILE A 188 -32.29 32.10 10.52
C ILE A 188 -32.69 33.56 10.30
N ARG A 189 -31.87 34.35 9.59
CA ARG A 189 -32.12 35.78 9.34
C ARG A 189 -33.41 36.04 8.56
N THR A 190 -33.71 35.17 7.59
CA THR A 190 -34.91 35.28 6.74
C THR A 190 -36.12 34.54 7.31
N LYS A 191 -36.05 34.06 8.56
CA LYS A 191 -37.13 33.36 9.27
C LYS A 191 -37.62 32.11 8.52
N LYS A 192 -36.73 31.48 7.75
CA LYS A 192 -36.95 30.21 7.07
C LYS A 192 -36.56 29.04 7.97
N ARG A 193 -37.04 27.86 7.59
CA ARG A 193 -36.72 26.61 8.27
C ARG A 193 -35.25 26.26 8.11
N VAL A 194 -34.58 25.99 9.22
CA VAL A 194 -33.25 25.38 9.29
C VAL A 194 -33.41 23.89 9.55
N VAL A 195 -32.92 23.05 8.64
CA VAL A 195 -32.88 21.60 8.82
C VAL A 195 -31.63 21.23 9.60
N ASN A 196 -31.77 20.39 10.63
CA ASN A 196 -30.66 19.96 11.47
C ASN A 196 -30.03 18.67 10.92
N GLU A 197 -29.59 18.72 9.67
CA GLU A 197 -28.92 17.56 9.05
C GLU A 197 -27.55 17.28 9.68
N GLU A 198 -27.18 16.01 9.64
CA GLU A 198 -25.85 15.51 9.97
C GLU A 198 -24.92 15.75 8.78
N LEU A 199 -23.77 16.36 9.06
CA LEU A 199 -22.71 16.63 8.10
C LEU A 199 -21.82 15.39 7.94
N GLU A 200 -20.98 15.37 6.91
CA GLU A 200 -20.10 14.20 6.63
C GLU A 200 -19.16 13.82 7.78
N ASP A 201 -18.87 14.75 8.69
CA ASP A 201 -18.01 14.54 9.86
C ASP A 201 -18.80 14.21 11.14
N GLY A 202 -20.09 13.91 11.02
CA GLY A 202 -20.98 13.54 12.13
C GLY A 202 -21.44 14.70 13.00
N ARG A 203 -21.11 15.96 12.63
CA ARG A 203 -21.63 17.15 13.32
C ARG A 203 -22.98 17.56 12.74
N HIS A 204 -23.86 18.08 13.56
CA HIS A 204 -25.14 18.62 13.10
C HIS A 204 -25.08 20.14 12.89
N ILE A 205 -25.78 20.65 11.86
CA ILE A 205 -25.77 22.07 11.47
C ILE A 205 -26.02 23.01 12.66
N VAL A 206 -27.02 22.73 13.51
CA VAL A 206 -27.37 23.62 14.63
C VAL A 206 -26.24 23.69 15.66
N LEU A 207 -25.55 22.57 15.94
CA LEU A 207 -24.39 22.58 16.83
C LEU A 207 -23.17 23.26 16.19
N CYS A 208 -22.98 23.13 14.88
CA CYS A 208 -21.93 23.86 14.15
C CYS A 208 -22.14 25.38 14.28
N LEU A 209 -23.38 25.85 14.14
CA LEU A 209 -23.74 27.26 14.35
C LEU A 209 -23.50 27.69 15.80
N MET A 210 -23.99 26.93 16.79
CA MET A 210 -23.77 27.24 18.21
C MET A 210 -22.27 27.35 18.54
N LYS A 211 -21.45 26.45 18.00
CA LYS A 211 -19.99 26.52 18.13
C LYS A 211 -19.40 27.76 17.45
N LYS A 212 -19.85 28.11 16.24
CA LYS A 212 -19.39 29.31 15.50
C LYS A 212 -19.63 30.60 16.30
N TYR A 213 -20.75 30.68 17.01
CA TYR A 213 -21.12 31.82 17.85
C TYR A 213 -20.67 31.71 19.32
N ASN A 214 -19.76 30.77 19.64
CA ASN A 214 -19.25 30.54 21.00
C ASN A 214 -20.34 30.28 22.05
N ILE A 215 -21.45 29.65 21.65
CA ILE A 215 -22.53 29.25 22.55
C ILE A 215 -22.17 27.88 23.15
N SER A 216 -21.83 27.88 24.44
CA SER A 216 -21.49 26.64 25.17
C SER A 216 -22.76 25.88 25.56
N VAL A 217 -23.01 24.76 24.88
CA VAL A 217 -24.18 23.91 25.10
C VAL A 217 -23.81 22.69 25.98
N PRO A 218 -24.55 22.36 27.05
CA PRO A 218 -24.31 21.16 27.84
C PRO A 218 -24.45 19.87 27.04
N LEU A 219 -23.67 18.84 27.37
CA LEU A 219 -23.66 17.55 26.66
C LEU A 219 -25.05 16.91 26.51
N LYS A 220 -25.91 17.02 27.53
CA LYS A 220 -27.29 16.51 27.46
C LYS A 220 -28.10 17.20 26.35
N THR A 221 -27.95 18.51 26.20
CA THR A 221 -28.64 19.31 25.18
C THR A 221 -28.03 19.06 23.81
N GLN A 222 -26.70 18.93 23.70
CA GLN A 222 -26.05 18.52 22.46
C GLN A 222 -26.55 17.15 21.98
N GLY A 223 -26.62 16.17 22.90
CA GLY A 223 -27.16 14.84 22.61
C GLY A 223 -28.62 14.89 22.17
N TRP A 224 -29.44 15.77 22.74
CA TRP A 224 -30.82 15.97 22.29
C TRP A 224 -30.87 16.57 20.87
N ILE A 225 -30.06 17.59 20.59
CA ILE A 225 -29.99 18.21 19.26
C ILE A 225 -29.59 17.17 18.20
N ASN A 226 -28.51 16.41 18.43
CA ASN A 226 -28.04 15.40 17.48
C ASN A 226 -29.09 14.31 17.22
N ASN A 227 -29.68 13.76 18.28
CA ASN A 227 -30.49 12.55 18.16
C ASN A 227 -31.98 12.81 17.91
N LYS A 228 -32.47 14.04 18.13
CA LYS A 228 -33.90 14.35 18.13
C LYS A 228 -34.28 15.53 17.25
N LEU A 229 -33.49 16.60 17.18
CA LEU A 229 -33.87 17.79 16.44
C LEU A 229 -33.84 17.52 14.94
N ALA A 230 -34.98 17.67 14.28
CA ALA A 230 -35.13 17.52 12.83
C ALA A 230 -35.00 18.87 12.11
N SER A 231 -35.70 19.89 12.59
CA SER A 231 -35.59 21.25 12.05
C SER A 231 -36.10 22.30 13.04
N VAL A 232 -35.75 23.56 12.81
CA VAL A 232 -36.15 24.72 13.62
C VAL A 232 -36.52 25.90 12.72
N ILE A 233 -37.51 26.69 13.14
CA ILE A 233 -37.91 27.96 12.54
C ILE A 233 -37.77 29.03 13.62
N PHE A 234 -37.14 30.14 13.28
CA PHE A 234 -36.94 31.29 14.15
C PHE A 234 -37.85 32.42 13.67
N ASP A 235 -38.89 32.74 14.42
CA ASP A 235 -39.85 33.79 14.09
C ASP A 235 -39.74 34.95 15.11
N ASP A 236 -40.63 35.95 15.00
CA ASP A 236 -40.65 37.10 15.92
C ASP A 236 -41.33 36.76 17.26
N GLU A 237 -42.15 35.72 17.30
CA GLU A 237 -42.94 35.30 18.46
C GLU A 237 -42.22 34.25 19.31
N GLY A 238 -41.17 33.61 18.78
CA GLY A 238 -40.33 32.63 19.46
C GLY A 238 -39.61 31.66 18.51
N VAL A 239 -39.37 30.46 19.04
CA VAL A 239 -38.68 29.37 18.31
C VAL A 239 -39.63 28.20 18.16
N SER A 240 -39.85 27.75 16.92
CA SER A 240 -40.66 26.58 16.60
C SER A 240 -39.77 25.44 16.14
N LEU A 241 -39.90 24.24 16.72
CA LEU A 241 -39.05 23.09 16.39
C LEU A 241 -39.85 21.85 15.98
N GLN A 242 -39.25 21.04 15.11
CA GLN A 242 -39.69 19.69 14.78
C GLN A 242 -38.63 18.70 15.25
N PHE A 243 -39.07 17.63 15.89
CA PHE A 243 -38.17 16.60 16.44
C PHE A 243 -38.76 15.21 16.27
N TYR A 244 -37.88 14.22 16.13
CA TYR A 244 -38.26 12.82 16.01
C TYR A 244 -38.80 12.29 17.35
N ARG A 245 -40.05 11.81 17.33
CA ARG A 245 -40.72 11.24 18.51
C ARG A 245 -40.60 9.72 18.50
N HIS A 246 -39.85 9.17 19.46
CA HIS A 246 -40.06 7.79 19.92
C HIS A 246 -40.95 7.80 21.17
N LYS A 247 -41.56 6.65 21.52
CA LYS A 247 -42.43 6.52 22.71
C LYS A 247 -41.74 7.08 23.96
N GLY A 248 -42.39 8.01 24.65
CA GLY A 248 -41.89 8.65 25.88
C GLY A 248 -40.96 9.85 25.69
N CYS A 249 -40.67 10.27 24.46
CA CYS A 249 -39.78 11.41 24.21
C CYS A 249 -40.48 12.75 24.49
N LYS A 250 -40.04 13.47 25.52
CA LYS A 250 -40.43 14.86 25.80
C LYS A 250 -39.44 15.83 25.18
N CYS A 251 -39.93 16.98 24.71
CA CYS A 251 -39.05 18.09 24.34
C CYS A 251 -38.43 18.69 25.61
N SER A 252 -37.14 19.02 25.57
CA SER A 252 -36.48 19.66 26.70
C SER A 252 -36.65 21.18 26.61
N GLU A 253 -37.20 21.81 27.65
CA GLU A 253 -37.31 23.27 27.73
C GLU A 253 -35.95 23.96 27.60
N SER A 254 -34.88 23.31 28.08
CA SER A 254 -33.51 23.86 27.96
C SER A 254 -33.06 24.07 26.52
N VAL A 255 -33.59 23.31 25.54
CA VAL A 255 -33.20 23.44 24.13
C VAL A 255 -33.67 24.77 23.56
N TYR A 256 -34.86 25.26 23.94
CA TYR A 256 -35.39 26.55 23.50
C TYR A 256 -34.46 27.69 23.90
N HIS A 257 -33.95 27.68 25.13
CA HIS A 257 -33.00 28.68 25.61
C HIS A 257 -31.76 28.80 24.71
N TYR A 258 -31.14 27.68 24.32
CA TYR A 258 -29.94 27.72 23.46
C TYR A 258 -30.26 28.13 22.01
N LEU A 259 -31.46 27.78 21.51
CA LEU A 259 -31.90 28.21 20.18
C LEU A 259 -32.17 29.72 20.16
N GLU A 260 -32.76 30.29 21.21
CA GLU A 260 -32.94 31.74 21.36
C GLU A 260 -31.60 32.47 21.42
N LEU A 261 -30.63 31.94 22.18
CA LEU A 261 -29.25 32.47 22.19
C LEU A 261 -28.63 32.44 20.80
N LEU A 262 -28.85 31.37 20.04
CA LEU A 262 -28.36 31.24 18.67
C LEU A 262 -28.99 32.29 17.75
N LYS A 263 -30.32 32.47 17.81
CA LYS A 263 -31.02 33.52 17.05
C LYS A 263 -30.43 34.89 17.34
N ALA A 264 -30.31 35.24 18.62
CA ALA A 264 -29.76 36.53 19.05
C ALA A 264 -28.31 36.75 18.58
N ALA A 265 -27.49 35.70 18.55
CA ALA A 265 -26.11 35.80 18.09
C ALA A 265 -26.02 35.99 16.56
N VAL A 266 -26.84 35.29 15.79
CA VAL A 266 -26.90 35.43 14.32
C VAL A 266 -27.44 36.81 13.92
N ASP A 267 -28.48 37.30 14.60
CA ASP A 267 -29.08 38.62 14.36
C ASP A 267 -28.08 39.76 14.67
N LYS A 268 -27.23 39.60 15.70
CA LYS A 268 -26.18 40.59 16.06
C LYS A 268 -24.99 40.61 15.11
N ALA A 269 -24.77 39.55 14.36
CA ALA A 269 -23.64 39.42 13.43
C ALA A 269 -23.96 39.89 12.00
N ALA A 270 -25.18 40.38 11.76
CA ALA A 270 -25.62 41.03 10.52
C ALA A 270 -25.34 42.54 10.57
#